data_AF-A0A5J6QPI3-F1
#
_entry.id   AF-A0A5J6QPI3-F1
#
_cell.length_a   1.000
_cell.length_b   1.000
_cell.length_c   1.000
_cell.angle_alpha   90.00
_cell.angle_beta   90.00
_cell.angle_gamma   90.00
#
_symmetry.space_group_name_H-M   'P 1'
#
loop_
_entity.id
_entity.type
_entity.pdbx_description
1 polymer ?
#
loop_
_entity_poly.entity_id
_entity_poly.type
_entity_poly.pdbx_seq_one_letter_code
_entity_poly.pdbx_strand_id
1 'polypeptide(L)'
;MWFVKVFLLLFLLAPQAKADWFSTLVGYSCDTANDQLIVYYKGAYNEAGEAMLKQKGENEWDPWLLIETDKDGEVIRSTKTIERTCALTHGNYEIRLGPSPGNSKVTGLCGAHMGAWVEVVRGTHLVVPRRGMSTDCNQSEPVTTKITISPELAITTIPASRFYQ
;
A
#
# COMPACT_ATOMS: atom_id res chain seq x y z
N MET A 1 -34.75 34.36 32.60
CA MET A 1 -34.61 32.90 32.34
C MET A 1 -34.84 32.55 30.86
N TRP A 2 -34.26 33.31 29.91
CA TRP A 2 -34.50 33.11 28.46
C TRP A 2 -33.21 33.03 27.62
N PHE A 3 -32.03 32.97 28.27
CA PHE A 3 -30.73 32.86 27.60
C PHE A 3 -30.15 31.43 27.62
N VAL A 4 -30.68 30.53 28.43
CA VAL A 4 -30.16 29.15 28.58
C VAL A 4 -30.60 28.23 27.44
N LYS A 5 -31.71 28.53 26.75
CA LYS A 5 -32.24 27.66 25.68
C LYS A 5 -31.51 27.80 24.33
N VAL A 6 -30.81 28.91 24.09
CA VAL A 6 -30.12 29.15 22.80
C VAL A 6 -28.75 28.47 22.74
N PHE A 7 -28.10 28.26 23.89
CA PHE A 7 -26.75 27.67 23.93
C PHE A 7 -26.74 26.15 23.66
N LEU A 8 -27.83 25.44 23.96
CA LEU A 8 -27.90 23.98 23.79
C LEU A 8 -28.11 23.55 22.32
N LEU A 9 -28.61 24.44 21.45
CA LEU A 9 -28.88 24.12 20.05
C LEU A 9 -27.64 24.22 19.15
N LEU A 10 -26.59 24.94 19.59
CA LEU A 10 -25.35 25.17 18.83
C LEU A 10 -24.38 23.98 18.85
N PHE A 11 -24.51 23.05 19.81
CA PHE A 11 -23.65 21.85 19.88
C PHE A 11 -24.11 20.70 18.99
N LEU A 12 -25.35 20.72 18.50
CA LEU A 12 -25.92 19.65 17.66
C LEU A 12 -25.59 19.80 16.17
N LEU A 13 -24.93 20.89 15.77
CA LEU A 13 -24.53 21.17 14.39
C LEU A 13 -23.02 21.11 14.16
N ALA A 14 -22.25 20.63 15.14
CA ALA A 14 -20.81 20.42 14.91
C ALA A 14 -20.65 19.32 13.85
N PRO A 15 -20.06 19.62 12.68
CA PRO A 15 -19.77 18.59 11.69
C PRO A 15 -18.84 17.56 12.34
N GLN A 16 -19.12 16.27 12.16
CA GLN A 16 -18.21 15.24 12.62
C GLN A 16 -16.90 15.38 11.85
N ALA A 17 -15.85 15.81 12.55
CA ALA A 17 -14.50 15.79 12.01
C ALA A 17 -14.12 14.31 11.80
N LYS A 18 -14.19 13.85 10.54
CA LYS A 18 -13.58 12.58 10.16
C LYS A 18 -12.08 12.83 10.07
N ALA A 19 -11.31 12.00 10.75
CA ALA A 19 -9.87 11.99 10.55
C ALA A 19 -9.59 11.52 9.12
N ASP A 20 -8.68 12.20 8.44
CA ASP A 20 -8.21 11.76 7.14
C ASP A 20 -7.53 10.40 7.28
N TRP A 21 -7.74 9.53 6.30
CA TRP A 21 -7.14 8.21 6.28
C TRP A 21 -6.56 7.92 4.90
N PHE A 22 -5.48 7.14 4.86
CA PHE A 22 -4.71 6.90 3.66
C PHE A 22 -4.77 5.43 3.26
N SER A 23 -5.29 5.15 2.07
CA SER A 23 -5.30 3.83 1.46
C SER A 23 -4.01 3.57 0.71
N THR A 24 -3.55 2.31 0.68
CA THR A 24 -2.46 1.89 -0.20
C THR A 24 -2.84 0.67 -0.99
N LEU A 25 -2.23 0.53 -2.17
CA LEU A 25 -2.50 -0.57 -3.09
C LEU A 25 -1.20 -1.00 -3.75
N VAL A 26 -0.89 -2.29 -3.73
CA VAL A 26 0.24 -2.88 -4.46
C VAL A 26 -0.28 -3.81 -5.54
N GLY A 27 0.33 -3.78 -6.72
CA GLY A 27 -0.06 -4.66 -7.79
C GLY A 27 1.02 -4.85 -8.82
N TYR A 28 0.70 -5.69 -9.81
CA TYR A 28 1.57 -5.87 -10.97
C TYR A 28 0.76 -5.95 -12.27
N SER A 29 1.45 -5.71 -13.37
CA SER A 29 0.99 -5.91 -14.73
C SER A 29 2.02 -6.72 -15.49
N CYS A 30 1.56 -7.76 -16.18
CA CYS A 30 2.36 -8.55 -17.11
C CYS A 30 1.98 -8.12 -18.53
N ASP A 31 2.75 -7.21 -19.12
CA ASP A 31 2.51 -6.68 -20.45
C ASP A 31 3.34 -7.45 -21.47
N THR A 32 2.74 -8.49 -22.04
CA THR A 32 3.39 -9.33 -23.05
C THR A 32 3.53 -8.64 -24.41
N ALA A 33 2.75 -7.59 -24.68
CA ALA A 33 2.83 -6.85 -25.93
C ALA A 33 4.07 -5.95 -25.98
N ASN A 34 4.41 -5.33 -24.84
CA ASN A 34 5.60 -4.49 -24.69
C ASN A 34 6.79 -5.23 -24.05
N ASP A 35 6.63 -6.52 -23.75
CA ASP A 35 7.59 -7.37 -23.06
C ASP A 35 8.08 -6.76 -21.73
N GLN A 36 7.12 -6.39 -20.86
CA GLN A 36 7.38 -5.72 -19.60
C GLN A 36 6.66 -6.37 -18.42
N LEU A 37 7.37 -6.47 -17.31
CA LEU A 37 6.77 -6.66 -15.99
C LEU A 37 6.81 -5.34 -15.24
N ILE A 38 5.65 -4.85 -14.83
CA ILE A 38 5.52 -3.62 -14.05
C ILE A 38 4.92 -3.95 -12.69
N VAL A 39 5.65 -3.69 -11.61
CA VAL A 39 5.11 -3.67 -10.25
C VAL A 39 4.86 -2.20 -9.88
N TYR A 40 3.71 -1.90 -9.29
CA TYR A 40 3.37 -0.54 -8.90
C TYR A 40 2.77 -0.48 -7.49
N TYR A 41 2.91 0.70 -6.88
CA TYR A 41 2.39 1.02 -5.58
C TYR A 41 1.70 2.39 -5.64
N LYS A 42 0.45 2.41 -5.21
CA LYS A 42 -0.44 3.56 -5.26
C LYS A 42 -0.90 3.89 -3.84
N GLY A 43 -1.20 5.16 -3.60
CA GLY A 43 -1.79 5.63 -2.36
C GLY A 43 -2.73 6.80 -2.62
N ALA A 44 -3.76 6.94 -1.80
CA ALA A 44 -4.73 8.04 -1.88
C ALA A 44 -5.47 8.23 -0.56
N TYR A 45 -5.82 9.47 -0.24
CA TYR A 45 -6.62 9.83 0.93
C TYR A 45 -8.12 9.60 0.71
N ASN A 46 -8.82 9.32 1.80
CA ASN A 46 -10.26 9.45 1.95
C ASN A 46 -11.06 8.77 0.82
N GLU A 47 -12.03 9.46 0.22
CA GLU A 47 -12.92 8.91 -0.80
C GLU A 47 -12.16 8.45 -2.06
N ALA A 48 -11.02 9.08 -2.38
CA ALA A 48 -10.17 8.65 -3.47
C ALA A 48 -9.47 7.32 -3.15
N GLY A 49 -9.05 7.13 -1.89
CA GLY A 49 -8.58 5.85 -1.38
C GLY A 49 -9.64 4.75 -1.43
N GLU A 50 -10.86 5.04 -0.98
CA GLU A 50 -12.00 4.12 -1.06
C GLU A 50 -12.29 3.69 -2.50
N ALA A 51 -12.35 4.68 -3.40
CA ALA A 51 -12.58 4.43 -4.81
C ALA A 51 -11.46 3.56 -5.42
N MET A 52 -10.20 3.86 -5.08
CA MET A 52 -9.04 3.07 -5.53
C MET A 52 -9.15 1.60 -5.08
N LEU A 53 -9.44 1.35 -3.80
CA LEU A 53 -9.57 -0.01 -3.28
C LEU A 53 -10.78 -0.74 -3.87
N LYS A 54 -11.89 -0.04 -4.11
CA LYS A 54 -13.11 -0.61 -4.70
C LYS A 54 -12.95 -0.97 -6.18
N GLN A 55 -12.14 -0.21 -6.91
CA GLN A 55 -11.89 -0.39 -8.35
C GLN A 55 -10.67 -1.27 -8.65
N LYS A 56 -9.99 -1.77 -7.63
CA LYS A 56 -8.78 -2.57 -7.81
C LYS A 56 -9.05 -3.82 -8.65
N GLY A 57 -8.10 -4.16 -9.52
CA GLY A 57 -8.12 -5.36 -10.35
C GLY A 57 -7.75 -6.64 -9.60
N GLU A 58 -7.73 -7.75 -10.32
CA GLU A 58 -7.38 -9.08 -9.79
C GLU A 58 -5.90 -9.21 -9.40
N ASN A 59 -5.04 -8.39 -10.02
CA ASN A 59 -3.60 -8.34 -9.77
C ASN A 59 -3.18 -7.19 -8.83
N GLU A 60 -4.14 -6.69 -8.05
CA GLU A 60 -3.96 -5.61 -7.09
C GLU A 60 -4.48 -6.03 -5.70
N TRP A 61 -3.68 -5.73 -4.68
CA TRP A 61 -3.95 -6.07 -3.28
C TRP A 61 -3.82 -4.85 -2.39
N ASP A 62 -4.78 -4.74 -1.48
CA ASP A 62 -4.65 -3.92 -0.28
C ASP A 62 -3.72 -4.68 0.68
N PRO A 63 -2.57 -4.09 1.07
CA PRO A 63 -1.67 -4.73 2.03
C PRO A 63 -2.31 -5.06 3.38
N TRP A 64 -3.34 -4.31 3.81
CA TRP A 64 -4.07 -4.62 5.05
C TRP A 64 -4.83 -5.95 5.00
N LEU A 65 -5.20 -6.42 3.80
CA LEU A 65 -5.85 -7.71 3.62
C LEU A 65 -4.85 -8.88 3.59
N LEU A 66 -3.55 -8.59 3.70
CA LEU A 66 -2.48 -9.58 3.70
C LEU A 66 -1.90 -9.83 5.10
N ILE A 67 -2.56 -9.33 6.14
CA ILE A 67 -2.18 -9.56 7.53
C ILE A 67 -3.25 -10.35 8.27
N GLU A 68 -2.85 -11.08 9.30
CA GLU A 68 -3.77 -11.63 10.29
C GLU A 68 -3.41 -11.03 11.64
N THR A 69 -4.42 -10.52 12.35
CA THR A 69 -4.26 -9.97 13.70
C THR A 69 -4.66 -10.99 14.76
N ASP A 70 -4.41 -10.67 16.03
CA ASP A 70 -5.09 -11.36 17.13
C ASP A 70 -6.60 -11.04 17.16
N LYS A 71 -7.27 -11.67 18.14
CA LYS A 71 -8.71 -11.56 18.36
C LYS A 71 -9.17 -10.11 18.60
N ASP A 72 -8.29 -9.28 19.15
CA ASP A 72 -8.58 -7.89 19.49
C ASP A 72 -8.23 -6.92 18.34
N GLY A 73 -7.59 -7.41 17.26
CA GLY A 73 -7.19 -6.57 16.13
C GLY A 73 -5.98 -5.68 16.41
N GLU A 74 -5.28 -5.87 17.54
CA GLU A 74 -4.25 -4.95 17.99
C GLU A 74 -2.85 -5.34 17.52
N VAL A 75 -2.60 -6.65 17.37
CA VAL A 75 -1.26 -7.17 17.04
C VAL A 75 -1.32 -8.05 15.80
N ILE A 76 -0.50 -7.71 14.81
CA ILE A 76 -0.22 -8.53 13.62
C ILE A 76 0.52 -9.80 14.05
N ARG A 77 -0.11 -10.95 13.80
CA ARG A 77 0.41 -12.28 14.15
C ARG A 77 1.08 -12.96 12.97
N SER A 78 0.57 -12.74 11.77
CA SER A 78 1.10 -13.34 10.56
C SER A 78 0.94 -12.39 9.36
N THR A 79 1.72 -12.66 8.31
CA THR A 79 1.61 -11.96 7.03
C THR A 79 1.53 -12.98 5.91
N LYS A 80 0.76 -12.66 4.88
CA LYS A 80 0.58 -13.48 3.68
C LYS A 80 1.40 -12.91 2.53
N THR A 81 2.19 -13.78 1.91
CA THR A 81 2.86 -13.48 0.64
C THR A 81 1.94 -13.87 -0.52
N ILE A 82 1.80 -12.97 -1.48
CA ILE A 82 1.20 -13.24 -2.78
C ILE A 82 2.32 -13.66 -3.73
N GLU A 83 2.16 -14.83 -4.35
CA GLU A 83 3.08 -15.33 -5.37
C GLU A 83 2.37 -15.39 -6.72
N ARG A 84 3.01 -14.84 -7.74
CA ARG A 84 2.51 -14.79 -9.11
C ARG A 84 3.62 -15.04 -10.10
N THR A 85 3.25 -15.36 -11.33
CA THR A 85 4.20 -15.56 -12.42
C THR A 85 3.82 -14.68 -13.59
N CYS A 86 4.81 -14.03 -14.19
CA CYS A 86 4.68 -13.31 -15.46
C CYS A 86 5.60 -13.94 -16.49
N ALA A 87 5.03 -14.43 -17.58
CA ALA A 87 5.78 -15.01 -18.69
C ALA A 87 6.08 -13.91 -19.72
N LEU A 88 7.37 -13.62 -19.91
CA LEU A 88 7.89 -12.66 -20.89
C LEU A 88 8.82 -13.38 -21.87
N THR A 89 9.29 -12.70 -22.91
CA THR A 89 10.15 -13.33 -23.94
C THR A 89 11.44 -13.90 -23.35
N HIS A 90 11.95 -13.31 -22.28
CA HIS A 90 13.18 -13.72 -21.60
C HIS A 90 12.96 -14.76 -20.49
N GLY A 91 11.74 -15.28 -20.33
CA GLY A 91 11.41 -16.36 -19.40
C GLY A 91 10.33 -15.99 -18.38
N ASN A 92 10.17 -16.86 -17.39
CA ASN A 92 9.19 -16.71 -16.32
C ASN A 92 9.77 -15.91 -15.16
N TYR A 93 9.04 -14.87 -14.76
CA TYR A 93 9.33 -14.03 -13.61
C TYR A 93 8.39 -14.41 -12.48
N GLU A 94 8.95 -14.91 -11.39
CA GLU A 94 8.24 -15.14 -10.13
C GLU A 94 8.20 -13.83 -9.33
N ILE A 95 7.00 -13.38 -9.02
CA ILE A 95 6.73 -12.11 -8.35
C ILE A 95 6.18 -12.45 -6.97
N ARG A 96 6.84 -11.95 -5.93
CA ARG A 96 6.37 -12.03 -4.56
C ARG A 96 6.02 -10.65 -4.05
N LEU A 97 4.81 -10.49 -3.55
CA LEU A 97 4.32 -9.26 -2.94
C LEU A 97 3.86 -9.55 -1.52
N GLY A 98 4.00 -8.61 -0.61
CA GLY A 98 3.42 -8.74 0.72
C GLY A 98 3.35 -7.43 1.47
N PRO A 99 2.73 -7.43 2.66
CA PRO A 99 2.57 -6.24 3.47
C PRO A 99 3.88 -5.89 4.18
N SER A 100 4.08 -4.59 4.40
CA SER A 100 5.21 -4.05 5.16
C SER A 100 4.67 -3.15 6.27
N PRO A 101 4.15 -3.73 7.38
CA PRO A 101 3.60 -2.94 8.48
C PRO A 101 4.68 -2.06 9.12
N GLY A 102 4.32 -0.82 9.47
CA GLY A 102 5.22 0.08 10.21
C GLY A 102 5.41 -0.35 11.68
N ASN A 103 4.45 -1.07 12.24
CA ASN A 103 4.53 -1.66 13.57
C ASN A 103 3.69 -2.95 13.62
N SER A 104 4.14 -3.96 14.34
CA SER A 104 3.32 -5.15 14.59
C SER A 104 2.15 -4.86 15.52
N LYS A 105 2.23 -3.84 16.37
CA LYS A 105 1.09 -3.32 17.15
C LYS A 105 0.42 -2.18 16.37
N VAL A 106 -0.79 -2.44 15.86
CA VAL A 106 -1.57 -1.52 14.99
C VAL A 106 -1.99 -0.25 15.73
N THR A 107 -2.11 -0.30 17.06
CA THR A 107 -2.40 0.85 17.92
C THR A 107 -1.14 1.58 18.41
N GLY A 108 0.05 1.06 18.09
CA GLY A 108 1.33 1.66 18.48
C GLY A 108 1.78 2.79 17.55
N LEU A 109 2.93 3.40 17.88
CA LEU A 109 3.59 4.35 16.98
C LEU A 109 3.85 3.66 15.63
N CYS A 110 3.43 4.30 14.53
CA CYS A 110 3.46 3.74 13.18
C CYS A 110 2.55 2.53 12.93
N GLY A 111 1.64 2.22 13.85
CA GLY A 111 0.70 1.12 13.70
C GLY A 111 -0.34 1.32 12.61
N ALA A 112 -0.70 2.58 12.29
CA ALA A 112 -1.56 2.92 11.17
C ALA A 112 -0.83 2.96 9.81
N HIS A 113 0.50 2.83 9.81
CA HIS A 113 1.28 2.81 8.56
C HIS A 113 1.36 1.38 8.01
N MET A 114 0.88 1.21 6.79
CA MET A 114 0.96 -0.07 6.07
C MET A 114 1.55 0.14 4.68
N GLY A 115 2.81 -0.29 4.55
CA GLY A 115 3.52 -0.39 3.29
C GLY A 115 3.26 -1.72 2.57
N ALA A 116 3.95 -1.90 1.46
CA ALA A 116 4.12 -3.18 0.79
C ALA A 116 5.60 -3.44 0.53
N TRP A 117 5.96 -4.69 0.27
CA TRP A 117 7.26 -5.07 -0.29
C TRP A 117 7.07 -5.92 -1.54
N VAL A 118 8.12 -5.94 -2.37
CA VAL A 118 8.21 -6.73 -3.60
C VAL A 118 9.54 -7.45 -3.68
N GLU A 119 9.52 -8.66 -4.23
CA GLU A 119 10.68 -9.42 -4.69
C GLU A 119 10.35 -10.01 -6.06
N VAL A 120 11.34 -10.03 -6.96
CA VAL A 120 11.18 -10.63 -8.31
C VAL A 120 12.37 -11.52 -8.61
N VAL A 121 12.09 -12.75 -9.03
CA VAL A 121 13.07 -13.78 -9.38
C VAL A 121 12.82 -14.25 -10.81
N ARG A 122 13.89 -14.50 -11.58
CA ARG A 122 13.84 -15.14 -12.90
C ARG A 122 14.72 -16.39 -12.87
N GLY A 123 14.10 -17.57 -12.80
CA GLY A 123 14.82 -18.83 -12.58
C GLY A 123 15.57 -18.81 -11.26
N THR A 124 16.90 -18.85 -11.29
CA THR A 124 17.76 -18.72 -10.08
C THR A 124 18.29 -17.31 -9.85
N HIS A 125 18.00 -16.37 -10.76
CA HIS A 125 18.51 -15.01 -10.70
C HIS A 125 17.54 -14.07 -9.97
N LEU A 126 18.01 -13.45 -8.89
CA LEU A 126 17.26 -12.43 -8.15
C LEU A 126 17.30 -11.10 -8.94
N VAL A 127 16.20 -10.76 -9.61
CA VAL A 127 16.07 -9.54 -10.43
C VAL A 127 15.82 -8.33 -9.55
N VAL A 128 14.91 -8.47 -8.59
CA VAL A 128 14.60 -7.45 -7.59
C VAL A 128 14.70 -8.10 -6.22
N PRO A 129 15.72 -7.77 -5.40
CA PRO A 129 15.77 -8.25 -4.02
C PRO A 129 14.59 -7.69 -3.24
N ARG A 130 14.15 -8.41 -2.21
CA ARG A 130 13.05 -7.98 -1.33
C ARG A 130 13.25 -6.53 -0.89
N ARG A 131 12.37 -5.65 -1.38
CA ARG A 131 12.43 -4.20 -1.16
C ARG A 131 11.04 -3.71 -0.74
N GLY A 132 10.99 -2.86 0.28
CA GLY A 132 9.77 -2.15 0.62
C GLY A 132 9.47 -1.00 -0.35
N MET A 133 8.19 -0.83 -0.68
CA MET A 133 7.69 0.25 -1.53
C MET A 133 7.54 1.55 -0.73
N SER A 134 7.08 1.45 0.52
CA SER A 134 7.10 2.52 1.51
C SER A 134 7.41 1.94 2.89
N THR A 135 8.62 2.18 3.38
CA THR A 135 9.13 1.57 4.63
C THR A 135 9.12 2.51 5.82
N ASP A 136 9.12 3.82 5.60
CA ASP A 136 9.22 4.82 6.66
C ASP A 136 7.87 5.47 6.94
N CYS A 137 7.34 5.20 8.13
CA CYS A 137 6.13 5.81 8.64
C CYS A 137 6.28 7.30 9.00
N ASN A 138 7.52 7.78 9.20
CA ASN A 138 7.79 9.21 9.44
C ASN A 138 7.82 10.02 8.14
N GLN A 139 7.64 9.36 6.98
CA GLN A 139 7.58 10.00 5.67
C GLN A 139 8.84 10.83 5.35
N SER A 140 9.99 10.41 5.86
CA SER A 140 11.29 11.03 5.58
C SER A 140 11.97 10.41 4.36
N GLU A 141 11.66 9.16 4.03
CA GLU A 141 12.24 8.43 2.91
C GLU A 141 11.36 8.42 1.65
N PRO A 142 11.94 8.50 0.43
CA PRO A 142 11.17 8.38 -0.81
C PRO A 142 10.38 7.08 -0.92
N VAL A 143 9.23 7.15 -1.59
CA VAL A 143 8.35 6.01 -1.86
C VAL A 143 8.64 5.46 -3.25
N THR A 144 8.91 4.15 -3.35
CA THR A 144 8.96 3.45 -4.65
C THR A 144 7.53 3.26 -5.16
N THR A 145 7.19 3.89 -6.28
CA THR A 145 5.83 3.80 -6.86
C THR A 145 5.76 2.86 -8.04
N LYS A 146 6.90 2.57 -8.69
CA LYS A 146 6.94 1.71 -9.86
C LYS A 146 8.29 1.02 -9.99
N ILE A 147 8.25 -0.26 -10.36
CA ILE A 147 9.40 -1.03 -10.81
C ILE A 147 9.02 -1.61 -12.17
N THR A 148 9.81 -1.31 -13.19
CA THR A 148 9.65 -1.84 -14.55
C THR A 148 10.84 -2.73 -14.87
N ILE A 149 10.56 -3.91 -15.40
CA ILE A 149 11.56 -4.86 -15.89
C ILE A 149 11.31 -5.04 -17.38
N SER A 150 12.17 -4.42 -18.20
CA SER A 150 12.19 -4.54 -19.67
C SER A 150 13.32 -3.73 -20.31
N PRO A 151 14.22 -4.34 -21.11
CA PRO A 151 15.12 -5.44 -20.73
C PRO A 151 16.00 -5.13 -19.49
N GLU A 152 16.05 -3.86 -19.08
CA GLU A 152 16.74 -3.39 -17.88
C GLU A 152 15.75 -3.19 -16.72
N LEU A 153 16.30 -3.11 -15.51
CA LEU A 153 15.54 -2.79 -14.30
C LEU A 153 15.48 -1.27 -14.11
N ALA A 154 14.28 -0.72 -14.13
CA ALA A 154 14.04 0.69 -13.79
C ALA A 154 13.19 0.79 -12.52
N ILE A 155 13.66 1.56 -11.54
CA ILE A 155 12.95 1.82 -10.28
C ILE A 155 12.61 3.31 -10.22
N THR A 156 11.32 3.62 -10.09
CA THR A 156 10.84 4.99 -9.92
C THR A 156 10.47 5.23 -8.46
N THR A 157 11.07 6.25 -7.88
CA THR A 157 10.74 6.76 -6.55
C THR A 157 10.20 8.18 -6.63
N ILE A 158 9.37 8.58 -5.68
CA ILE A 158 8.94 9.97 -5.49
C ILE A 158 9.15 10.38 -4.03
N PRO A 159 9.35 11.68 -3.74
CA PRO A 159 9.39 12.16 -2.36
C PRO A 159 8.14 11.77 -1.58
N ALA A 160 8.28 11.38 -0.32
CA ALA A 160 7.14 11.00 0.53
C ALA A 160 6.08 12.09 0.60
N SER A 161 6.50 13.35 0.72
CA SER A 161 5.60 14.51 0.71
C SER A 161 4.72 14.61 -0.53
N ARG A 162 5.11 14.01 -1.66
CA ARG A 162 4.30 13.94 -2.88
C ARG A 162 3.39 12.71 -2.92
N PHE A 163 3.81 11.62 -2.28
CA PHE A 163 3.01 10.40 -2.21
C PHE A 163 1.85 10.52 -1.21
N TYR A 164 2.11 11.17 -0.07
CA TYR A 164 1.16 11.43 1.00
C TYR A 164 0.50 12.81 0.87
N GLN A 165 0.11 13.17 -0.36
CA GLN A 165 -0.66 14.40 -0.66
C GLN A 165 -2.12 14.08 -0.96
#